data_AF-A0A2V7PNG9-F1
#
_entry.id   AF-A0A2V7PNG9-F1
#
_cell.length_a   1.000
_cell.length_b   1.000
_cell.length_c   1.000
_cell.angle_alpha   90.00
_cell.angle_beta   90.00
_cell.angle_gamma   90.00
#
_symmetry.space_group_name_H-M   'P 1'
#
loop_
_entity.id
_entity.type
_entity.pdbx_description
1 polymer ?
#
loop_
_entity_poly.entity_id
_entity_poly.type
_entity_poly.pdbx_seq_one_letter_code
_entity_poly.pdbx_strand_id
1 'polypeptide(L)' 'RALQDQLEGTENRIAVARQDYTDAVNRYNAYIRRFPQVLTAKVLGKGPRPYFELETPGAAQAPKVDFSK' A
#
# COMPACT_ATOMS: atom_id res chain seq x y z
N ARG A 1 15.68 -4.58 23.69
CA ARG A 1 15.82 -3.19 23.18
C ARG A 1 16.20 -3.21 21.69
N ALA A 2 17.35 -3.74 21.27
CA ALA A 2 17.71 -3.83 19.83
C ALA A 2 16.63 -4.47 18.91
N LEU A 3 15.98 -5.56 19.34
CA LEU A 3 14.90 -6.21 18.57
C LEU A 3 13.62 -5.36 18.50
N GLN A 4 13.31 -4.59 19.55
CA GLN A 4 12.17 -3.67 19.54
C GLN A 4 12.44 -2.49 18.60
N ASP A 5 13.67 -1.96 18.61
CA ASP A 5 14.10 -0.90 17.71
C ASP A 5 14.05 -1.34 16.23
N GLN A 6 14.40 -2.61 15.95
CA GLN A 6 14.29 -3.21 14.61
C GLN A 6 12.84 -3.42 14.16
N LEU A 7 11.95 -3.82 15.09
CA LEU A 7 10.53 -3.96 14.81
C LEU A 7 9.92 -2.60 14.46
N GLU A 8 10.19 -1.58 15.27
CA GLU A 8 9.74 -0.20 14.99
C GLU A 8 10.27 0.29 13.63
N GLY A 9 11.55 0.05 13.33
CA GLY A 9 12.13 0.37 12.02
C GLY A 9 11.46 -0.36 10.85
N THR A 10 11.00 -1.60 11.07
CA THR A 10 10.28 -2.38 10.06
C THR A 10 8.85 -1.85 9.85
N GLU A 11 8.13 -1.57 10.94
CA GLU A 11 6.78 -1.00 10.89
C GLU A 11 6.76 0.36 10.20
N ASN A 12 7.74 1.23 10.49
CA ASN A 12 7.87 2.51 9.82
C ASN A 12 8.06 2.35 8.30
N ARG A 13 8.86 1.38 7.86
CA ARG A 13 9.04 1.09 6.42
C ARG A 13 7.77 0.54 5.77
N ILE A 14 7.04 -0.33 6.46
CA ILE A 14 5.76 -0.87 5.98
C ILE A 14 4.74 0.27 5.82
N ALA A 15 4.67 1.19 6.79
CA ALA A 15 3.78 2.34 6.73
C ALA A 15 4.10 3.24 5.52
N VAL A 16 5.38 3.56 5.30
CA VAL A 16 5.82 4.35 4.12
C VAL A 16 5.51 3.62 2.82
N ALA A 17 5.84 2.33 2.71
CA ALA A 17 5.58 1.55 1.50
C ALA A 17 4.09 1.48 1.15
N ARG A 18 3.21 1.39 2.18
CA ARG A 18 1.75 1.43 1.99
C ARG A 18 1.29 2.78 1.46
N GLN A 19 1.84 3.87 1.98
CA GLN A 19 1.53 5.21 1.52
C GLN A 19 1.96 5.41 0.07
N ASP A 20 3.20 5.02 -0.26
CA ASP A 20 3.75 5.11 -1.62
C ASP A 20 2.92 4.31 -2.63
N TYR A 21 2.51 3.09 -2.28
CA TYR A 21 1.60 2.29 -3.10
C TYR A 21 0.28 3.01 -3.34
N THR A 22 -0.33 3.52 -2.28
CA THR A 22 -1.62 4.20 -2.33
C THR A 22 -1.55 5.43 -3.24
N ASP A 23 -0.49 6.22 -3.11
CA ASP A 23 -0.25 7.39 -3.95
C ASP A 23 0.00 7.03 -5.42
N ALA A 24 0.73 5.95 -5.69
CA ALA A 24 0.95 5.47 -7.04
C ALA A 24 -0.36 5.02 -7.71
N VAL A 25 -1.21 4.27 -6.99
CA VAL A 25 -2.53 3.86 -7.47
C VAL A 25 -3.44 5.06 -7.67
N ASN A 26 -3.46 6.01 -6.75
CA ASN A 26 -4.21 7.27 -6.87
C ASN A 26 -3.86 8.01 -8.16
N ARG A 27 -2.55 8.24 -8.40
CA ARG A 27 -2.07 8.93 -9.60
C ARG A 27 -2.43 8.18 -10.88
N TYR A 28 -2.24 6.86 -10.90
CA TYR A 28 -2.60 6.04 -12.04
C TYR A 28 -4.11 6.08 -12.34
N ASN A 29 -4.95 5.93 -11.32
CA ASN A 29 -6.40 5.96 -11.44
C ASN A 29 -6.90 7.33 -11.90
N ALA A 30 -6.30 8.41 -11.40
CA ALA A 30 -6.60 9.76 -11.87
C ALA A 30 -6.17 9.95 -13.32
N TYR A 31 -5.00 9.44 -13.72
CA TYR A 31 -4.49 9.54 -15.08
C TYR A 31 -5.35 8.78 -16.09
N ILE A 32 -5.67 7.51 -15.82
CA ILE A 32 -6.38 6.65 -16.77
C ILE A 32 -7.85 7.06 -16.98
N ARG A 33 -8.41 7.83 -16.06
CA ARG A 33 -9.78 8.37 -16.16
C ARG A 33 -9.87 9.71 -16.91
N ARG A 34 -8.75 10.38 -17.19
CA ARG A 34 -8.75 11.67 -17.91
C ARG A 34 -8.90 11.46 -19.41
N PHE A 35 -9.54 12.39 -20.09
CA PHE A 35 -9.50 12.46 -21.55
C PHE A 35 -8.10 12.95 -22.01
N PRO A 36 -7.50 12.39 -23.08
CA PRO A 36 -8.01 11.30 -23.94
C PRO A 36 -7.67 9.89 -23.43
N GLN A 37 -6.92 9.77 -22.33
CA GLN A 37 -6.40 8.49 -21.81
C GLN A 37 -7.48 7.44 -21.57
N VAL A 38 -8.67 7.83 -21.12
CA VAL A 38 -9.81 6.92 -20.92
C VAL A 38 -10.23 6.18 -22.20
N LEU A 39 -10.05 6.82 -23.38
CA LEU A 39 -10.35 6.19 -24.67
C LEU A 39 -9.27 5.17 -25.03
N THR A 40 -8.01 5.57 -24.97
CA THR A 40 -6.86 4.69 -25.24
C THR A 40 -6.84 3.50 -24.27
N ALA A 41 -7.17 3.74 -23.00
CA ALA A 41 -7.28 2.71 -21.98
C ALA A 41 -8.36 1.68 -22.32
N LYS A 42 -9.55 2.11 -22.75
CA LYS A 42 -10.62 1.20 -23.21
C LYS A 42 -10.19 0.36 -24.40
N VAL A 43 -9.54 0.98 -25.40
CA VAL A 43 -9.04 0.27 -26.59
C VAL A 43 -7.97 -0.79 -26.22
N LEU A 44 -7.09 -0.48 -25.28
CA LEU A 44 -6.04 -1.39 -24.81
C LEU A 44 -6.47 -2.32 -23.66
N GLY A 45 -7.75 -2.30 -23.26
CA GLY A 45 -8.27 -3.11 -22.15
C GLY A 45 -7.64 -2.78 -20.79
N LYS A 46 -7.17 -1.54 -20.59
CA LYS A 46 -6.61 -1.05 -19.32
C LYS A 46 -7.70 -0.32 -18.52
N GLY A 47 -7.66 -0.46 -17.20
CA GLY A 47 -8.63 0.16 -16.28
C GLY A 47 -8.01 0.51 -14.94
N PRO A 48 -8.79 1.11 -14.02
CA PRO A 48 -8.31 1.48 -12.68
C PRO A 48 -7.71 0.28 -11.93
N ARG A 49 -6.72 0.55 -11.09
CA ARG A 49 -6.13 -0.42 -10.16
C ARG A 49 -6.81 -0.32 -8.79
N PRO A 50 -6.99 -1.44 -8.08
CA PRO A 50 -7.50 -1.42 -6.71
C PRO A 50 -6.46 -0.77 -5.77
N TYR A 51 -6.95 -0.17 -4.68
CA TYR A 51 -6.08 0.24 -3.58
C TYR A 51 -5.64 -0.98 -2.77
N PHE A 52 -4.61 -0.78 -1.95
CA PHE A 52 -4.18 -1.80 -1.02
C PHE A 52 -5.17 -1.81 0.15
N GLU A 53 -5.87 -2.92 0.30
CA GLU A 53 -6.79 -3.15 1.40
C GLU A 53 -6.18 -4.17 2.36
N LEU A 54 -6.29 -3.92 3.66
CA LEU A 54 -5.93 -4.91 4.66
C LEU A 54 -7.01 -6.00 4.68
N GLU A 55 -6.68 -7.18 4.18
CA GLU A 55 -7.62 -8.31 4.10
C GLU A 55 -8.08 -8.82 5.48
N THR A 56 -7.32 -8.52 6.55
CA THR A 56 -7.60 -9.01 7.90
C THR A 56 -7.78 -7.86 8.89
N PRO A 57 -8.89 -7.81 9.65
CA PRO A 57 -9.03 -6.91 10.79
C PRO A 57 -7.90 -7.15 11.79
N GLY A 58 -7.06 -6.14 12.04
CA GLY A 58 -5.91 -6.24 12.95
C GLY A 58 -4.54 -6.43 12.28
N ALA A 59 -4.46 -6.59 10.95
CA ALA A 59 -3.17 -6.63 10.23
C ALA A 59 -2.36 -5.32 10.29
N ALA A 60 -2.94 -4.25 10.82
CA ALA A 60 -2.24 -3.00 11.14
C ALA A 60 -1.61 -2.99 12.54
N GLN A 61 -1.89 -3.99 13.39
CA GLN A 61 -1.36 -4.06 14.75
C GLN A 61 -0.05 -4.84 14.75
N ALA A 62 1.02 -4.18 15.22
CA ALA A 62 2.31 -4.82 15.39
C ALA A 62 2.19 -6.05 16.31
N PRO A 63 2.82 -7.19 15.97
CA PRO A 63 2.76 -8.40 16.79
C PRO A 63 3.43 -8.16 18.15
N LYS A 64 2.79 -8.63 19.23
CA LYS A 64 3.40 -8.61 20.57
C LYS A 64 4.43 -9.73 20.65
N VAL A 65 5.71 -9.40 20.52
CA VAL A 65 6.80 -10.37 20.66
C VAL A 65 7.28 -10.40 22.11
N ASP A 66 7.19 -11.58 22.73
CA ASP A 66 7.73 -11.84 24.07
C ASP A 66 9.16 -12.39 23.95
N PHE A 67 10.11 -11.70 24.57
CA PHE A 67 11.54 -12.05 24.58
C PHE A 67 11.98 -12.66 25.93
N SER A 68 11.05 -13.05 26.81
CA SER A 68 11.34 -13.61 28.13
C SER A 68 11.57 -15.13 28.09
N LYS A 69 12.59 -15.58 27.35
CA LYS A 69 13.18 -16.93 27.49
C LYS A 69 14.67 -16.89 27.14
#